data_AF-A0A6J1VXB0-F1
#
_entry.id   AF-A0A6J1VXB0-F1
#
_cell.length_a   1.000
_cell.length_b   1.000
_cell.length_c   1.000
_cell.angle_alpha   90.00
_cell.angle_beta   90.00
_cell.angle_gamma   90.00
#
_symmetry.space_group_name_H-M   'P 1'
#
loop_
_entity.id
_entity.type
_entity.pdbx_description
1 polymer ?
#
loop_
_entity_poly.entity_id
_entity_poly.type
_entity_poly.pdbx_seq_one_letter_code
_entity_poly.pdbx_strand_id
1 'polypeptide(L)'
;MIPSASWNSSHCSLPLLDMAVVGEDPAVFTTDTLPSDARLLPTLTNAYLGTRVYRDILHVNGVYNGAVGETHRADLPSPVNVKMDVEGADDLRETFCLDTRTGTYIHTAQCSEHSATHRIYAHRSLIHLLAFSVTIARSAPEAKPIKVNLHTQFKPESPDLDLQKGPDFLGAQYAGSTTS
;
A
#
# COMPACT_ATOMS: atom_id res chain seq x y z
N MET A 1 30.97 -63.42 -28.23
CA MET A 1 30.61 -63.24 -26.81
C MET A 1 30.74 -61.75 -26.51
N ILE A 2 29.62 -61.05 -26.41
CA ILE A 2 29.48 -59.58 -26.41
C ILE A 2 29.35 -59.13 -24.95
N PRO A 3 30.06 -58.08 -24.49
CA PRO A 3 29.94 -57.61 -23.10
C PRO A 3 28.71 -56.70 -22.95
N SER A 4 27.82 -57.04 -22.02
CA SER A 4 26.69 -56.18 -21.63
C SER A 4 27.08 -55.27 -20.48
N ALA A 5 27.02 -53.96 -20.72
CA ALA A 5 27.17 -52.93 -19.71
C ALA A 5 25.92 -52.87 -18.82
N SER A 6 26.09 -52.99 -17.49
CA SER A 6 25.06 -52.70 -16.50
C SER A 6 25.27 -51.29 -15.94
N TRP A 7 24.24 -50.45 -16.05
CA TRP A 7 24.21 -49.12 -15.43
C TRP A 7 23.77 -49.25 -13.98
N ASN A 8 24.62 -48.81 -13.05
CA ASN A 8 24.36 -48.81 -11.61
C ASN A 8 23.94 -47.39 -11.20
N SER A 9 22.68 -47.19 -10.83
CA SER A 9 22.14 -45.89 -10.40
C SER A 9 22.40 -45.69 -8.91
N SER A 10 23.60 -45.22 -8.58
CA SER A 10 23.94 -44.75 -7.24
C SER A 10 23.25 -43.40 -6.99
N HIS A 11 22.16 -43.41 -6.22
CA HIS A 11 21.56 -42.19 -5.68
C HIS A 11 22.53 -41.55 -4.68
N CYS A 12 23.20 -40.47 -5.09
CA CYS A 12 23.88 -39.55 -4.19
C CYS A 12 22.84 -38.83 -3.33
N SER A 13 22.74 -39.24 -2.06
CA SER A 13 22.09 -38.47 -1.01
C SER A 13 22.96 -37.24 -0.71
N LEU A 14 22.64 -36.11 -1.34
CA LEU A 14 23.20 -34.82 -0.95
C LEU A 14 22.57 -34.40 0.39
N PRO A 15 23.36 -33.82 1.31
CA PRO A 15 22.85 -33.44 2.62
C PRO A 15 21.81 -32.35 2.46
N LEU A 16 20.69 -32.52 3.17
CA LEU A 16 19.71 -31.48 3.43
C LEU A 16 20.49 -30.33 4.09
N LEU A 17 20.82 -29.29 3.32
CA LEU A 17 21.26 -28.04 3.93
C LEU A 17 20.06 -27.57 4.74
N ASP A 18 20.16 -27.77 6.05
CA ASP A 18 19.44 -27.01 7.05
C ASP A 18 19.91 -25.56 6.90
N MET A 19 19.39 -24.87 5.88
CA MET A 19 19.40 -23.43 5.82
C MET A 19 18.44 -22.96 6.90
N ALA A 20 18.92 -23.00 8.14
CA ALA A 20 18.51 -22.03 9.14
C ALA A 20 18.94 -20.65 8.63
N VAL A 21 18.22 -20.16 7.62
CA VAL A 21 18.07 -18.75 7.35
C VAL A 21 17.51 -18.21 8.67
N VAL A 22 18.39 -17.57 9.45
CA VAL A 22 17.97 -16.63 10.50
C VAL A 22 17.31 -15.49 9.72
N GLY A 23 16.10 -15.77 9.28
CA GLY A 23 15.49 -15.15 8.11
C GLY A 23 14.67 -13.97 8.48
N GLU A 24 14.89 -12.90 7.75
CA GLU A 24 13.91 -11.84 7.59
C GLU A 24 12.50 -12.44 7.46
N ASP A 25 11.53 -11.84 8.17
CA ASP A 25 10.14 -12.31 8.16
C ASP A 25 9.65 -12.36 6.70
N PRO A 26 9.30 -13.55 6.16
CA PRO A 26 8.96 -13.70 4.74
C PRO A 26 7.67 -12.95 4.36
N ALA A 27 6.87 -12.51 5.34
CA ALA A 27 5.70 -11.69 5.10
C ALA A 27 6.03 -10.20 4.92
N VAL A 28 7.27 -9.78 5.18
CA VAL A 28 7.67 -8.37 5.29
C VAL A 28 8.69 -8.03 4.21
N PHE A 29 8.29 -7.20 3.26
CA PHE A 29 9.17 -6.71 2.20
C PHE A 29 9.65 -5.31 2.55
N THR A 30 10.97 -5.09 2.65
CA THR A 30 11.54 -3.81 3.06
C THR A 30 12.55 -3.30 2.04
N THR A 31 12.57 -1.98 1.81
CA THR A 31 13.54 -1.29 0.97
C THR A 31 13.81 0.11 1.51
N ASP A 32 14.94 0.70 1.15
CA ASP A 32 15.31 2.09 1.44
C ASP A 32 14.85 3.07 0.35
N THR A 33 14.37 2.57 -0.78
CA THR A 33 14.04 3.39 -1.96
C THR A 33 12.74 2.92 -2.61
N LEU A 34 11.93 3.88 -3.07
CA LEU A 34 10.74 3.55 -3.85
C LEU A 34 11.10 3.33 -5.33
N PRO A 35 10.39 2.44 -6.04
CA PRO A 35 10.57 2.28 -7.47
C PRO A 35 10.23 3.60 -8.21
N SER A 36 11.04 3.96 -9.19
CA SER A 36 10.79 5.13 -10.04
C SER A 36 9.50 5.00 -10.85
N ASP A 37 9.12 3.77 -11.21
CA ASP A 37 7.84 3.48 -11.84
C ASP A 37 6.77 3.30 -10.77
N ALA A 38 5.89 4.29 -10.64
CA ALA A 38 4.78 4.28 -9.69
C ALA A 38 3.84 3.07 -9.88
N ARG A 39 3.87 2.38 -11.03
CA ARG A 39 3.09 1.17 -11.27
C ARG A 39 3.51 -0.02 -10.42
N LEU A 40 4.75 -0.01 -9.94
CA LEU A 40 5.33 -1.07 -9.13
C LEU A 40 5.11 -0.86 -7.62
N LEU A 41 4.47 0.24 -7.22
CA LEU A 41 4.13 0.46 -5.82
C LEU A 41 3.11 -0.59 -5.32
N PRO A 42 3.14 -0.95 -4.03
CA PRO A 42 2.25 -1.96 -3.47
C PRO A 42 0.76 -1.61 -3.62
N THR A 43 -0.06 -2.64 -3.85
CA THR A 43 -1.52 -2.54 -3.77
C THR A 43 -1.99 -2.95 -2.38
N LEU A 44 -2.85 -2.13 -1.78
CA LEU A 44 -3.48 -2.35 -0.49
C LEU A 44 -4.96 -2.61 -0.70
N THR A 45 -5.46 -3.74 -0.19
CA THR A 45 -6.86 -4.12 -0.37
C THR A 45 -7.36 -5.03 0.74
N ASN A 46 -8.66 -4.92 1.04
CA ASN A 46 -9.42 -5.86 1.87
C ASN A 46 -10.49 -6.62 1.05
N ALA A 47 -10.29 -6.73 -0.27
CA ALA A 47 -11.24 -7.25 -1.28
C ALA A 47 -12.51 -6.42 -1.52
N TYR A 48 -12.87 -5.50 -0.62
CA TYR A 48 -13.95 -4.53 -0.85
C TYR A 48 -13.42 -3.20 -1.37
N LEU A 49 -12.41 -2.64 -0.70
CA LEU A 49 -11.64 -1.46 -1.10
C LEU A 49 -10.27 -1.87 -1.62
N GLY A 50 -9.76 -1.17 -2.63
CA GLY A 50 -8.41 -1.36 -3.14
C GLY A 50 -7.80 -0.06 -3.65
N THR A 51 -6.55 0.22 -3.27
CA THR A 51 -5.76 1.30 -3.87
C THR A 51 -4.30 0.88 -3.95
N ARG A 52 -3.57 1.42 -4.92
CA ARG A 52 -2.12 1.40 -4.87
C ARG A 52 -1.62 2.50 -3.93
N VAL A 53 -0.52 2.26 -3.23
CA VAL A 53 0.15 3.26 -2.40
C VAL A 53 0.43 4.51 -3.25
N TYR A 54 0.05 5.68 -2.73
CA TYR A 54 0.20 7.00 -3.38
C TYR A 54 -0.49 7.17 -4.74
N ARG A 55 -1.48 6.31 -5.05
CA ARG A 55 -2.36 6.50 -6.20
C ARG A 55 -3.56 7.34 -5.77
N ASP A 56 -3.99 8.20 -6.67
CA ASP A 56 -5.17 9.06 -6.60
C ASP A 56 -6.50 8.30 -6.80
N ILE A 57 -6.45 7.02 -7.16
CA ILE A 57 -7.62 6.22 -7.49
C ILE A 57 -7.83 5.08 -6.50
N LEU A 58 -9.04 5.03 -5.96
CA LEU A 58 -9.64 4.01 -5.12
C LEU A 58 -10.63 3.19 -5.95
N HIS A 59 -10.57 1.88 -5.77
CA HIS A 59 -11.48 0.91 -6.35
C HIS A 59 -12.39 0.34 -5.27
N VAL A 60 -13.71 0.38 -5.50
CA VAL A 60 -14.73 -0.15 -4.60
C VAL A 60 -15.47 -1.30 -5.27
N ASN A 61 -15.64 -2.42 -4.57
CA ASN A 61 -16.35 -3.58 -5.10
C ASN A 61 -17.83 -3.28 -5.35
N GLY A 62 -18.33 -3.71 -6.50
CA GLY A 62 -19.70 -3.43 -6.95
C GLY A 62 -19.90 -2.06 -7.61
N VAL A 63 -18.87 -1.21 -7.72
CA VAL A 63 -18.99 0.11 -8.37
C VAL A 63 -18.33 0.07 -9.74
N TYR A 64 -19.12 0.31 -10.78
CA TYR A 64 -18.73 0.22 -12.18
C TYR A 64 -19.30 1.42 -12.95
N ASN A 65 -18.61 1.83 -14.01
CA ASN A 65 -19.06 2.86 -14.94
C ASN A 65 -18.91 2.36 -16.39
N GLY A 66 -19.61 3.02 -17.32
CA GLY A 66 -19.60 2.72 -18.75
C GLY A 66 -20.82 1.95 -19.24
N ALA A 67 -21.13 2.10 -20.53
CA ALA A 67 -22.29 1.50 -21.19
C ALA A 67 -21.86 0.70 -22.44
N VAL A 68 -22.73 -0.21 -22.90
CA VAL A 68 -22.65 -0.88 -24.22
C VAL A 68 -21.29 -1.55 -24.52
N GLY A 69 -20.70 -2.20 -23.51
CA GLY A 69 -19.44 -2.93 -23.66
C GLY A 69 -18.20 -2.21 -23.12
N GLU A 70 -18.29 -0.92 -22.78
CA GLU A 70 -17.22 -0.13 -22.17
C GLU A 70 -17.27 -0.16 -20.64
N THR A 71 -17.90 -1.18 -20.06
CA THR A 71 -18.04 -1.33 -18.61
C THR A 71 -16.69 -1.63 -17.97
N HIS A 72 -16.30 -0.78 -17.03
CA HIS A 72 -15.08 -0.94 -16.25
C HIS A 72 -15.37 -0.62 -14.78
N ARG A 73 -14.44 -1.01 -13.90
CA ARG A 73 -14.53 -0.65 -12.49
C ARG A 73 -14.32 0.85 -12.37
N ALA A 74 -15.23 1.54 -11.66
CA ALA A 74 -15.15 2.99 -11.52
C ALA A 74 -13.88 3.41 -10.77
N ASP A 75 -13.27 4.50 -11.22
CA ASP A 75 -12.14 5.16 -10.60
C ASP A 75 -12.65 6.23 -9.62
N LEU A 76 -12.74 5.89 -8.32
CA LEU A 76 -13.11 6.83 -7.26
C LEU A 76 -11.86 7.57 -6.75
N PRO A 77 -11.97 8.79 -6.22
CA PRO A 77 -10.81 9.49 -5.67
C PRO A 77 -10.33 8.82 -4.38
N SER A 78 -9.02 8.61 -4.25
CA SER A 78 -8.39 7.95 -3.10
C SER A 78 -8.09 8.95 -1.98
N PRO A 79 -8.79 8.88 -0.83
CA PRO A 79 -8.57 9.80 0.28
C PRO A 79 -7.26 9.56 1.03
N VAL A 80 -6.59 8.44 0.76
CA VAL A 80 -5.32 8.05 1.41
C VAL A 80 -4.11 8.25 0.51
N ASN A 81 -4.25 8.99 -0.60
CA ASN A 81 -3.11 9.50 -1.35
C ASN A 81 -2.42 10.63 -0.56
N VAL A 82 -1.72 10.22 0.49
CA VAL A 82 -0.99 11.08 1.42
C VAL A 82 0.45 10.59 1.44
N LYS A 83 1.42 11.49 1.29
CA LYS A 83 2.84 11.21 1.45
C LYS A 83 3.35 11.95 2.69
N MET A 84 4.14 11.25 3.49
CA MET A 84 4.83 11.85 4.62
C MET A 84 6.21 12.32 4.16
N ASP A 85 6.61 13.49 4.62
CA ASP A 85 7.94 14.04 4.39
C ASP A 85 8.49 14.65 5.68
N VAL A 86 9.78 14.43 5.94
CA VAL A 86 10.49 14.91 7.13
C VAL A 86 11.67 15.73 6.66
N GLU A 87 11.54 17.05 6.73
CA GLU A 87 12.58 17.97 6.26
C GLU A 87 13.63 18.27 7.35
N GLY A 88 14.85 18.60 6.91
CA GLY A 88 15.82 19.34 7.73
C GLY A 88 16.73 18.51 8.64
N ALA A 89 16.83 17.19 8.44
CA ALA A 89 17.79 16.34 9.15
C ALA A 89 18.85 15.77 8.18
N ASP A 90 20.12 16.09 8.43
CA ASP A 90 21.25 15.62 7.61
C ASP A 90 21.46 14.10 7.69
N ASP A 91 20.96 13.47 8.77
CA ASP A 91 21.08 12.04 9.07
C ASP A 91 19.78 11.26 8.82
N LEU A 92 18.84 11.83 8.05
CA LEU A 92 17.57 11.20 7.73
C LEU A 92 17.77 9.89 6.98
N ARG A 93 17.17 8.82 7.51
CA ARG A 93 17.06 7.51 6.86
C ARG A 93 15.61 7.15 6.65
N GLU A 94 15.30 6.74 5.44
CA GLU A 94 13.96 6.31 5.07
C GLU A 94 13.93 4.81 4.82
N THR A 95 12.86 4.18 5.27
CA THR A 95 12.56 2.77 4.98
C THR A 95 11.10 2.63 4.58
N PHE A 96 10.86 1.80 3.59
CA PHE A 96 9.55 1.51 3.03
C PHE A 96 9.31 0.01 3.14
N CYS A 97 8.19 -0.35 3.73
CA CYS A 97 7.88 -1.71 4.10
C CYS A 97 6.45 -2.06 3.69
N LEU A 98 6.27 -3.27 3.15
CA LEU A 98 4.97 -3.90 2.95
C LEU A 98 4.89 -5.15 3.84
N ASP A 99 4.06 -5.09 4.87
CA ASP A 99 3.66 -6.25 5.67
C ASP A 99 2.45 -6.91 4.99
N THR A 100 2.67 -8.05 4.35
CA THR A 100 1.62 -8.82 3.66
C THR A 100 0.73 -9.62 4.62
N ARG A 101 1.22 -9.91 5.82
CA ARG A 101 0.44 -10.59 6.87
C ARG A 101 -0.66 -9.69 7.40
N THR A 102 -0.45 -8.38 7.47
CA THR A 102 -1.50 -7.40 7.84
C THR A 102 -2.10 -6.67 6.64
N GLY A 103 -1.40 -6.63 5.50
CA GLY A 103 -1.79 -5.82 4.34
C GLY A 103 -1.52 -4.33 4.58
N THR A 104 -0.42 -4.00 5.25
CA THR A 104 -0.08 -2.64 5.67
C THR A 104 1.19 -2.18 4.98
N TYR A 105 1.11 -1.02 4.34
CA TYR A 105 2.29 -0.27 3.92
C TYR A 105 2.78 0.60 5.07
N ILE A 106 4.10 0.65 5.28
CA ILE A 106 4.76 1.37 6.35
C ILE A 106 5.92 2.16 5.74
N HIS A 107 5.92 3.47 5.93
CA HIS A 107 7.03 4.36 5.62
C HIS A 107 7.58 4.91 6.94
N THR A 108 8.86 4.65 7.22
CA THR A 108 9.54 5.18 8.41
C THR A 108 10.63 6.13 7.98
N ALA A 109 10.56 7.35 8.48
CA ALA A 109 11.59 8.38 8.40
C ALA A 109 12.24 8.51 9.77
N GLN A 110 13.54 8.29 9.87
CA GLN A 110 14.26 8.27 11.15
C GLN A 110 15.53 9.10 11.09
N CYS A 111 15.72 9.95 12.10
CA CYS A 111 16.95 10.68 12.36
C CYS A 111 17.34 10.52 13.83
N SER A 112 18.43 11.15 14.25
CA SER A 112 18.90 11.15 15.65
C SER A 112 17.91 11.77 16.63
N GLU A 113 17.13 12.77 16.21
CA GLU A 113 16.22 13.49 17.11
C GLU A 113 14.86 12.82 17.27
N HIS A 114 14.35 12.17 16.22
CA HIS A 114 13.01 11.59 16.20
C HIS A 114 12.84 10.53 15.11
N SER A 115 11.74 9.79 15.18
CA SER A 115 11.23 8.97 14.09
C SER A 115 9.78 9.31 13.80
N ALA A 116 9.42 9.29 12.52
CA ALA A 116 8.06 9.40 12.05
C ALA A 116 7.71 8.12 11.27
N THR A 117 6.55 7.55 11.55
CA THR A 117 6.05 6.35 10.87
C THR A 117 4.68 6.62 10.29
N HIS A 118 4.58 6.52 8.98
CA HIS A 118 3.34 6.59 8.22
C HIS A 118 2.88 5.18 7.85
N ARG A 119 1.62 4.84 8.14
CA ARG A 119 1.02 3.55 7.78
C ARG A 119 -0.20 3.77 6.91
N ILE A 120 -0.40 2.94 5.89
CA ILE A 120 -1.62 2.91 5.07
C ILE A 120 -2.13 1.47 5.01
N TYR A 121 -3.42 1.26 5.21
CA TYR A 121 -4.03 -0.07 5.18
C TYR A 121 -5.53 -0.03 4.91
N ALA A 122 -6.05 -1.08 4.26
CA ALA A 122 -7.48 -1.36 4.21
C ALA A 122 -7.86 -2.20 5.43
N HIS A 123 -8.80 -1.73 6.24
CA HIS A 123 -9.17 -2.41 7.48
C HIS A 123 -9.86 -3.74 7.17
N ARG A 124 -9.46 -4.83 7.83
CA ARG A 124 -9.99 -6.19 7.55
C ARG A 124 -11.42 -6.39 8.02
N SER A 125 -11.75 -5.98 9.26
CA SER A 125 -13.10 -6.17 9.81
C SER A 125 -14.09 -5.08 9.39
N LEU A 126 -13.64 -3.81 9.35
CA LEU A 126 -14.41 -2.67 8.84
C LEU A 126 -14.17 -2.54 7.34
N ILE A 127 -14.90 -3.34 6.55
CA ILE A 127 -14.63 -3.50 5.11
C ILE A 127 -14.72 -2.18 4.32
N HIS A 128 -15.49 -1.20 4.80
CA HIS A 128 -15.66 0.12 4.20
C HIS A 128 -14.60 1.14 4.64
N LEU A 129 -13.60 0.73 5.42
CA LEU A 129 -12.57 1.64 5.95
C LEU A 129 -11.21 1.39 5.27
N LEU A 130 -10.72 2.45 4.62
CA LEU A 130 -9.33 2.60 4.19
C LEU A 130 -8.74 3.73 5.02
N ALA A 131 -7.61 3.48 5.67
CA ALA A 131 -7.06 4.41 6.66
C ALA A 131 -5.56 4.60 6.47
N PHE A 132 -5.09 5.76 6.92
CA PHE A 132 -3.69 5.98 7.20
C PHE A 132 -3.50 6.51 8.62
N SER A 133 -2.30 6.34 9.17
CA SER A 133 -1.93 6.88 10.48
C SER A 133 -0.49 7.37 10.45
N VAL A 134 -0.21 8.47 11.16
CA VAL A 134 1.15 8.98 11.36
C VAL A 134 1.46 8.93 12.84
N THR A 135 2.60 8.36 13.19
CA THR A 135 3.09 8.27 14.57
C THR A 135 4.46 8.92 14.63
N ILE A 136 4.65 9.84 15.57
CA ILE A 136 5.92 10.54 15.77
C ILE A 136 6.45 10.15 17.15
N ALA A 137 7.67 9.64 17.21
CA ALA A 137 8.36 9.32 18.44
C ALA A 137 9.62 10.19 18.55
N ARG A 138 9.74 10.93 19.65
CA ARG A 138 10.92 11.74 19.94
C ARG A 138 12.00 10.86 20.59
N SER A 139 13.22 10.96 20.10
CA SER A 139 14.39 10.25 20.61
C SER A 139 15.29 11.14 21.48
N ALA A 140 15.41 12.43 21.12
CA ALA A 140 16.23 13.39 21.86
C ALA A 140 15.43 14.12 22.96
N PRO A 141 16.02 14.43 24.12
CA PRO A 141 15.34 15.14 25.21
C PRO A 141 15.10 16.64 24.91
N GLU A 142 15.59 17.15 23.79
CA GLU A 142 15.50 18.55 23.42
C GLU A 142 14.05 18.98 23.11
N ALA A 143 13.66 20.19 23.54
CA ALA A 143 12.29 20.70 23.45
C ALA A 143 11.93 21.33 22.09
N LYS A 144 12.74 21.12 21.04
CA LYS A 144 12.50 21.69 19.71
C LYS A 144 11.24 21.10 19.07
N PRO A 145 10.39 21.91 18.40
CA PRO A 145 9.25 21.40 17.64
C PRO A 145 9.69 20.44 16.53
N ILE A 146 9.01 19.29 16.42
CA ILE A 146 9.18 18.36 15.29
C ILE A 146 8.16 18.75 14.23
N LYS A 147 8.61 18.89 12.97
CA LYS A 147 7.75 19.15 11.82
C LYS A 147 7.74 17.93 10.91
N VAL A 148 6.54 17.47 10.56
CA VAL A 148 6.31 16.41 9.58
C VAL A 148 5.28 16.93 8.60
N ASN A 149 5.62 16.94 7.32
CA ASN A 149 4.76 17.42 6.26
C ASN A 149 3.92 16.26 5.72
N LEU A 150 2.64 16.52 5.49
CA LEU A 150 1.73 15.57 4.85
C LEU A 150 1.26 16.17 3.52
N HIS A 151 1.73 15.59 2.42
CA HIS A 151 1.37 16.02 1.08
C HIS A 151 0.21 15.16 0.58
N THR A 152 -0.91 15.79 0.24
CA THR A 152 -2.04 15.11 -0.37
C THR A 152 -2.34 15.69 -1.75
N GLN A 153 -2.76 14.81 -2.66
CA GLN A 153 -3.29 15.18 -3.97
C GLN A 153 -4.77 14.83 -4.09
N PHE A 154 -5.46 14.63 -2.94
CA PHE A 154 -6.87 14.28 -2.94
C PHE A 154 -7.70 15.38 -3.59
N LYS A 155 -8.54 14.95 -4.52
CA LYS A 155 -9.49 15.75 -5.29
C LYS A 155 -10.81 14.99 -5.26
N PRO A 156 -11.91 15.55 -4.74
CA PRO A 156 -13.16 14.82 -4.56
C PRO A 156 -13.89 14.56 -5.88
N GLU A 157 -13.35 14.98 -7.02
CA GLU A 157 -13.89 14.73 -8.35
C GLU A 157 -13.47 13.36 -8.90
N SER A 158 -14.38 12.70 -9.62
CA SER A 158 -14.08 11.51 -10.40
C SER A 158 -14.73 11.63 -11.78
N PRO A 159 -14.04 11.20 -12.85
CA PRO A 159 -14.66 11.13 -14.18
C PRO A 159 -15.79 10.09 -14.25
N ASP A 160 -15.84 9.15 -13.29
CA ASP A 160 -16.80 8.05 -13.25
C ASP A 160 -17.96 8.29 -12.29
N LEU A 161 -17.96 9.41 -11.58
CA LEU A 161 -18.94 9.70 -10.55
C LEU A 161 -19.46 11.13 -10.69
N ASP A 162 -20.64 11.27 -11.27
CA ASP A 162 -21.39 12.51 -11.24
C ASP A 162 -22.22 12.59 -9.95
N LEU A 163 -21.59 13.15 -8.92
CA LEU A 163 -22.20 13.34 -7.61
C LEU A 163 -23.08 14.60 -7.60
N GLN A 164 -24.38 14.39 -7.41
CA GLN A 164 -25.38 15.45 -7.33
C GLN A 164 -25.77 15.71 -5.86
N LYS A 165 -26.07 16.96 -5.51
CA LYS A 165 -26.48 17.31 -4.13
C LYS A 165 -27.92 16.89 -3.87
N GLY A 166 -28.11 15.99 -2.91
CA GLY A 166 -29.43 15.49 -2.49
C GLY A 166 -30.25 16.54 -1.76
N PRO A 167 -31.58 16.60 -1.96
CA PRO A 167 -32.44 17.44 -1.14
C PRO A 167 -32.49 16.97 0.33
N ASP A 168 -32.18 15.70 0.61
CA ASP A 168 -32.66 15.04 1.84
C ASP A 168 -31.59 14.59 2.86
N PHE A 169 -30.29 14.80 2.63
CA PHE A 169 -29.28 14.25 3.55
C PHE A 169 -28.10 15.17 3.82
N LEU A 170 -28.16 15.98 4.89
CA LEU A 170 -27.03 16.54 5.68
C LEU A 170 -25.72 16.90 4.94
N GLY A 171 -25.78 17.34 3.68
CA GLY A 171 -24.61 17.64 2.84
C GLY A 171 -23.98 16.47 2.06
N ALA A 172 -24.55 15.26 2.12
CA ALA A 172 -24.14 14.11 1.30
C ALA A 172 -24.54 14.30 -0.18
N GLN A 173 -23.74 13.75 -1.08
CA GLN A 173 -23.98 13.77 -2.52
C GLN A 173 -24.29 12.35 -3.01
N TYR A 174 -25.16 12.22 -4.01
CA TYR A 174 -25.63 10.94 -4.56
C TYR A 174 -25.17 10.76 -6.00
N ALA A 175 -24.93 9.52 -6.42
CA ALA A 175 -24.72 9.21 -7.83
C ALA A 175 -26.08 9.23 -8.56
N GLY A 176 -26.22 10.13 -9.52
CA GLY A 176 -27.40 10.16 -10.40
C GLY A 176 -27.28 9.09 -11.49
N SER A 177 -28.31 8.29 -11.72
CA SER A 177 -28.40 7.47 -12.93
C SER A 177 -29.05 8.29 -14.05
N THR A 178 -28.27 8.72 -15.03
CA THR A 178 -28.83 9.24 -16.29
C THR A 178 -29.19 8.06 -17.17
N THR A 179 -30.46 7.66 -17.17
CA THR A 179 -30.99 6.78 -18.21
C THR A 179 -31.04 7.59 -19.51
N SER A 180 -30.08 7.34 -20.40
CA SER A 180 -30.16 7.78 -21.81
C SER A 180 -31.05 6.84 -22.60
#